data_AF-A0A5C9BEE3-F1
#
_entry.id   AF-A0A5C9BEE3-F1
#
_cell.length_a   1.000
_cell.length_b   1.000
_cell.length_c   1.000
_cell.angle_alpha   90.00
_cell.angle_beta   90.00
_cell.angle_gamma   90.00
#
_symmetry.space_group_name_H-M   'P 1'
#
loop_
_entity.id
_entity.type
_entity.pdbx_description
1 polymer ?
#
loop_
_entity_poly.entity_id
_entity_poly.type
_entity_poly.pdbx_seq_one_letter_code
_entity_poly.pdbx_strand_id
1 'polypeptide(L)'
;MIDLNLLAPVAAAGWTGLTARDINNNGQIVGYGYLNGTQHAFLLQDVAPSVASAVPEPETYAMLLAGLGLLGYTARRRKQAA
;
A
#
# COMPACT_ATOMS: atom_id res chain seq x y z
N MET A 1 9.29 -5.89 30.02
CA MET A 1 9.99 -5.25 28.87
C MET A 1 9.86 -6.21 27.69
N ILE A 2 9.46 -5.74 26.51
CA ILE A 2 9.34 -6.57 25.30
C ILE A 2 10.68 -6.52 24.57
N ASP A 3 11.20 -7.68 24.16
CA ASP A 3 12.36 -7.76 23.26
C ASP A 3 11.89 -7.59 21.81
N LEU A 4 12.42 -6.55 21.14
CA LEU A 4 12.09 -6.24 19.75
C LEU A 4 12.51 -7.34 18.77
N ASN A 5 13.53 -8.14 19.12
CA ASN A 5 13.99 -9.25 18.27
C ASN A 5 12.99 -10.42 18.24
N LEU A 6 12.06 -10.48 19.20
CA LEU A 6 11.03 -11.52 19.27
C LEU A 6 9.74 -11.16 18.51
N LEU A 7 9.67 -9.97 17.89
CA LEU A 7 8.53 -9.58 17.08
C LEU A 7 8.55 -10.40 15.77
N ALA A 8 7.48 -11.17 15.51
CA ALA A 8 7.38 -12.02 14.32
C ALA A 8 7.66 -11.27 13.00
N PRO A 9 7.19 -10.02 12.78
CA PRO A 9 7.52 -9.26 11.57
C PRO A 9 9.01 -8.92 11.45
N VAL A 10 9.70 -8.66 12.56
CA VAL A 10 11.13 -8.32 12.60
C VAL A 10 11.97 -9.54 12.21
N ALA A 11 11.70 -10.69 12.83
CA ALA A 11 12.39 -11.93 12.52
C ALA A 11 12.11 -12.39 11.08
N ALA A 12 10.86 -12.30 10.62
CA ALA A 12 10.48 -12.63 9.24
C ALA A 12 11.16 -11.73 8.20
N ALA A 13 11.42 -10.46 8.55
CA ALA A 13 12.16 -9.53 7.70
C ALA A 13 13.68 -9.74 7.73
N GLY A 14 14.20 -10.68 8.53
CA GLY A 14 15.65 -10.98 8.60
C GLY A 14 16.46 -10.02 9.47
N TRP A 15 15.80 -9.25 10.34
CA TRP A 15 16.46 -8.38 11.30
C TRP A 15 16.88 -9.14 12.56
N THR A 16 18.08 -8.85 13.04
CA THR A 16 18.63 -9.39 14.30
C THR A 16 19.43 -8.33 15.04
N GLY A 17 19.67 -8.52 16.34
CA GLY A 17 20.52 -7.63 17.14
C GLY A 17 20.02 -6.18 17.19
N LEU A 18 18.70 -5.98 17.19
CA LEU A 18 18.12 -4.64 17.25
C LEU A 18 18.51 -3.93 18.55
N THR A 19 19.01 -2.71 18.41
CA THR A 19 19.26 -1.77 19.50
C THR A 19 18.48 -0.48 19.23
N ALA A 20 17.51 -0.19 20.09
CA ALA A 20 16.79 1.07 20.08
C ALA A 20 17.70 2.20 20.60
N ARG A 21 17.68 3.36 19.94
CA ARG A 21 18.44 4.55 20.34
C ARG A 21 17.55 5.65 20.89
N ASP A 22 16.37 5.84 20.31
CA ASP A 22 15.48 6.93 20.69
C ASP A 22 14.02 6.63 20.32
N ILE A 23 13.09 7.36 20.92
CA ILE A 23 11.65 7.27 20.67
C ILE A 23 11.03 8.68 20.66
N ASN A 24 10.18 8.97 19.68
CA ASN A 24 9.45 10.23 19.62
C ASN A 24 8.02 10.11 20.18
N ASN A 25 7.31 11.24 20.30
CA ASN A 25 5.95 11.29 20.85
C ASN A 25 4.89 10.58 19.98
N ASN A 26 5.22 10.18 18.75
CA ASN A 26 4.34 9.40 17.88
C ASN A 26 4.53 7.88 18.06
N GLY A 27 5.32 7.45 19.06
CA GLY A 27 5.60 6.04 19.32
C GLY A 27 6.56 5.40 18.31
N GLN A 28 7.24 6.20 17.49
CA GLN A 28 8.21 5.71 16.53
C GLN A 28 9.57 5.53 17.21
N ILE A 29 10.19 4.37 16.99
CA ILE A 29 11.48 4.02 17.58
C ILE A 29 12.53 4.00 16.47
N VAL A 30 13.64 4.71 16.68
CA VAL A 30 14.81 4.66 15.80
C VAL A 30 15.94 3.87 16.44
N GLY A 31 16.75 3.21 15.61
CA GLY A 31 17.83 2.40 16.11
C GLY A 31 18.70 1.81 15.00
N TYR A 32 19.47 0.79 15.36
CA TYR A 32 20.26 0.02 14.43
C TYR A 32 20.16 -1.47 14.75
N GLY A 33 20.39 -2.30 13.73
CA GLY A 33 20.49 -3.75 13.87
C GLY A 33 21.11 -4.36 12.63
N TYR A 34 21.08 -5.68 12.55
CA TYR A 34 21.63 -6.42 11.42
C TYR A 34 20.51 -6.96 10.55
N LEU A 35 20.43 -6.48 9.32
CA LEU A 35 19.57 -7.04 8.29
C LEU A 35 20.44 -7.95 7.41
N ASN A 36 20.16 -9.26 7.42
CA ASN A 36 20.96 -10.24 6.68
C ASN A 36 22.47 -10.17 6.97
N GLY A 37 22.84 -9.91 8.23
CA GLY A 37 24.24 -9.82 8.68
C GLY A 37 24.94 -8.49 8.42
N THR A 38 24.30 -7.55 7.70
CA THR A 38 24.83 -6.19 7.48
C THR A 38 24.16 -5.22 8.43
N GLN A 39 24.89 -4.26 8.98
CA GLN A 39 24.31 -3.28 9.90
C GLN A 39 23.51 -2.21 9.14
N HIS A 40 22.26 -2.00 9.54
CA HIS A 40 21.37 -1.00 8.98
C HIS A 40 20.70 -0.19 10.10
N ALA A 41 20.35 1.06 9.79
CA ALA A 41 19.45 1.84 10.61
C ALA A 41 18.00 1.37 10.37
N PHE A 42 17.17 1.40 11.40
CA PHE A 42 15.74 1.09 11.27
C PHE A 42 14.88 2.20 11.87
N LEU A 43 13.66 2.28 11.35
CA LEU A 43 12.53 2.98 11.94
C LEU A 43 11.45 1.92 12.22
N LEU A 44 11.16 1.68 13.49
CA LEU A 44 10.07 0.82 13.91
C LEU A 44 8.86 1.71 14.22
N GLN A 45 7.78 1.47 13.50
CA GLN A 45 6.50 2.13 13.73
C GLN A 45 5.39 1.10 13.61
N ASP A 46 4.33 1.27 14.38
CA ASP A 46 3.12 0.48 14.20
C ASP A 46 2.45 0.93 12.89
N VAL A 47 2.68 0.18 11.82
CA VAL A 47 1.95 0.37 10.58
C VAL A 47 0.67 -0.43 10.75
N ALA A 48 -0.43 0.25 11.09
CA ALA A 48 -1.75 -0.31 10.85
C ALA A 48 -1.72 -0.88 9.42
N PRO A 49 -2.17 -2.12 9.18
CA PRO A 49 -2.08 -2.73 7.87
C PRO A 49 -2.64 -1.72 6.88
N SER A 50 -1.78 -1.29 5.95
CA SER A 50 -2.17 -0.53 4.78
C SER A 50 -3.11 -1.46 4.02
N VAL A 51 -4.37 -1.46 4.40
CA VAL A 51 -5.46 -1.84 3.53
C VAL A 51 -5.30 -0.87 2.37
N ALA A 52 -4.59 -1.32 1.33
CA ALA A 52 -4.65 -0.67 0.04
C ALA A 52 -6.14 -0.52 -0.20
N SER A 53 -6.67 0.70 -0.10
CA SER A 53 -8.06 0.95 -0.41
C SER A 53 -8.19 0.44 -1.82
N ALA A 54 -8.91 -0.68 -2.01
CA ALA A 54 -9.22 -1.16 -3.34
C ALA A 54 -9.78 0.06 -4.05
N VAL A 55 -9.05 0.61 -5.02
CA VAL A 55 -9.46 1.81 -5.73
C VAL A 55 -10.78 1.41 -6.35
N PRO A 56 -11.92 1.97 -5.89
CA PRO A 56 -13.16 1.69 -6.55
C PRO A 56 -12.97 2.28 -7.95
N GLU A 57 -13.15 1.48 -9.01
CA GLU A 57 -13.36 2.03 -10.35
C GLU A 57 -14.87 2.04 -10.68
N PRO A 58 -15.74 2.79 -9.96
CA PRO A 58 -17.16 2.78 -10.24
C PRO A 58 -17.52 3.64 -11.46
N GLU A 59 -16.67 4.58 -11.88
CA GLU A 59 -17.02 5.56 -12.93
C GLU A 59 -16.47 5.24 -14.32
N THR A 60 -15.29 4.59 -14.42
CA THR A 60 -14.64 4.30 -15.71
C THR A 60 -15.52 3.44 -16.62
N TYR A 61 -16.16 2.41 -16.06
CA TYR A 61 -17.08 1.55 -16.81
C TYR A 61 -18.36 2.28 -17.23
N ALA A 62 -18.89 3.17 -16.38
CA ALA A 62 -20.08 3.95 -16.70
C ALA A 62 -19.82 4.92 -17.86
N MET A 63 -18.67 5.59 -17.86
CA MET A 63 -18.26 6.49 -18.94
C MET A 63 -18.00 5.74 -20.25
N LEU A 64 -17.39 4.55 -20.19
CA LEU A 64 -17.21 3.67 -21.35
C LEU A 64 -18.56 3.27 -21.96
N LEU A 65 -19.50 2.79 -21.14
CA LEU A 65 -20.83 2.38 -21.61
C LEU A 65 -21.62 3.57 -22.17
N ALA A 66 -21.53 4.75 -21.55
CA ALA A 66 -22.14 5.97 -22.06
C ALA A 66 -21.58 6.34 -23.44
N GLY A 67 -20.26 6.29 -23.62
CA GLY A 67 -19.60 6.53 -24.90
C GLY A 67 -20.02 5.52 -25.98
N LEU A 68 -20.02 4.22 -25.65
CA LEU A 68 -20.45 3.15 -26.57
C LEU A 68 -21.94 3.28 -26.94
N GLY A 69 -22.79 3.64 -25.98
CA GLY A 69 -24.22 3.90 -26.21
C GLY A 69 -24.44 5.06 -27.19
N LEU A 70 -23.70 6.17 -27.04
CA LEU A 70 -23.76 7.31 -27.95
C LEU A 70 -23.29 6.95 -29.37
N LEU A 71 -22.20 6.20 -29.49
CA LEU A 71 -21.70 5.70 -30.77
C LEU A 71 -22.72 4.80 -31.46
N GLY A 72 -23.32 3.84 -30.73
CA GLY A 72 -24.38 2.98 -31.27
C GLY A 72 -25.61 3.77 -31.73
N TYR A 73 -26.02 4.79 -30.96
CA TYR A 73 -27.16 5.64 -31.29
C TYR A 73 -26.94 6.45 -32.57
N THR A 74 -25.77 7.10 -32.69
CA THR A 74 -25.43 7.91 -33.87
C THR A 74 -25.31 7.05 -35.13
N ALA A 75 -24.76 5.83 -35.02
CA ALA A 75 -24.70 4.87 -36.13
C ALA A 75 -26.10 4.44 -36.61
N ARG A 76 -27.06 4.21 -35.68
CA ARG A 76 -28.44 3.84 -36.03
C ARG A 76 -29.16 4.94 -36.80
N ARG A 77 -29.04 6.20 -36.38
CA ARG A 77 -29.70 7.34 -37.05
C ARG A 77 -29.24 7.52 -38.49
N ARG A 78 -27.96 7.31 -38.76
CA ARG A 78 -27.40 7.40 -40.12
C ARG A 78 -27.98 6.34 -41.06
N LYS A 79 -28.22 5.12 -40.57
CA LYS A 79 -28.85 4.05 -41.37
C LYS A 79 -30.33 4.28 -41.67
N GLN A 80 -31.03 5.08 -40.86
CA GLN A 80 -32.46 5.37 -41.04
C GLN A 80 -32.71 6.59 -41.95
N ALA A 81 -31.69 7.42 -42.16
CA ALA A 81 -31.75 8.60 -43.03
C ALA A 81 -31.18 8.34 -44.44
N ALA A 82 -30.71 7.11 -44.71
CA ALA A 82 -30.29 6.60 -46.01
C ALA A 82 -31.35 5.62 -46.52
#